data_AF-A0A8C6ZIL8-F1
#
_entry.id   AF-A0A8C6ZIL8-F1
#
_cell.length_a   1.000
_cell.length_b   1.000
_cell.length_c   1.000
_cell.angle_alpha   90.00
_cell.angle_beta   90.00
_cell.angle_gamma   90.00
#
_symmetry.space_group_name_H-M   'P 1'
#
loop_
_entity.id
_entity.type
_entity.pdbx_description
1 polymer ?
#
loop_
_entity_poly.entity_id
_entity_poly.type
_entity_poly.pdbx_seq_one_letter_code
_entity_poly.pdbx_strand_id
1 'polypeptide(L)'
;LHGNIGAGHLNKEFFRYHPSKARSKTYINLREVSERFKLPPGDYVLIPTTFEPHKEADFCLRIFSEKKSYTSLEKNIWVRK
;
A
#
# COMPACT_ATOMS: atom_id res chain seq x y z
N LEU A 1 17.31 -13.66 1.82
CA LEU A 1 15.92 -13.71 2.35
C LEU A 1 15.00 -12.93 1.41
N HIS A 2 14.90 -13.38 0.14
CA HIS A 2 13.87 -12.88 -0.76
C HIS A 2 12.60 -13.64 -0.38
N GLY A 3 11.82 -13.07 0.53
CA GLY A 3 10.47 -13.54 0.77
C GLY A 3 9.73 -13.44 -0.55
N ASN A 4 9.34 -14.59 -1.07
CA ASN A 4 8.50 -14.72 -2.25
C ASN A 4 7.23 -13.93 -1.95
N ILE A 5 7.11 -12.69 -2.44
CA ILE A 5 5.85 -11.93 -2.42
C ILE A 5 4.93 -12.52 -3.49
N GLY A 6 4.72 -13.84 -3.44
CA GLY A 6 3.75 -14.51 -4.27
C GLY A 6 2.39 -13.98 -3.87
N ALA A 7 1.81 -13.14 -4.74
CA ALA A 7 0.43 -12.64 -4.81
C ALA A 7 -0.55 -13.14 -3.72
N GLY A 8 -0.25 -12.84 -2.45
CA GLY A 8 -0.85 -13.51 -1.32
C GLY A 8 -0.92 -12.59 -0.12
N HIS A 9 -1.87 -12.86 0.77
CA HIS A 9 -2.14 -12.03 1.93
C HIS A 9 -0.97 -12.09 2.92
N LEU A 10 -0.34 -10.94 3.19
CA LEU A 10 0.71 -10.80 4.19
C LEU A 10 0.10 -10.82 5.60
N ASN A 11 0.63 -11.65 6.49
CA ASN A 11 0.12 -11.76 7.86
C ASN A 11 0.63 -10.65 8.78
N LYS A 12 0.13 -10.63 10.02
CA LYS A 12 0.50 -9.63 11.03
C LYS A 12 1.99 -9.65 11.37
N GLU A 13 2.58 -10.84 11.43
CA GLU A 13 4.00 -11.05 11.74
C GLU A 13 4.90 -10.35 10.72
N PHE A 14 4.53 -10.38 9.43
CA PHE A 14 5.24 -9.64 8.39
C PHE A 14 5.36 -8.16 8.74
N PHE A 15 4.25 -7.48 9.05
CA PHE A 15 4.25 -6.05 9.33
C PHE A 15 4.87 -5.66 10.67
N ARG A 16 4.98 -6.60 11.61
CA ARG A 16 5.70 -6.39 12.88
C ARG A 16 7.21 -6.25 12.67
N TYR A 17 7.77 -7.00 11.72
CA TYR A 17 9.22 -7.05 11.51
C TYR A 17 9.71 -6.31 10.24
N HIS A 18 8.79 -5.84 9.39
CA HIS A 18 9.13 -5.09 8.17
C HIS A 18 8.57 -3.66 8.24
N PRO A 19 9.38 -2.65 8.60
CA PRO A 19 8.93 -1.27 8.60
C PRO A 19 8.64 -0.75 7.19
N SER A 20 7.69 0.17 7.08
CA SER A 20 7.34 0.85 5.83
C SER A 20 8.56 1.55 5.22
N LYS A 21 8.82 1.33 3.93
CA LYS A 21 9.88 2.03 3.18
C LYS A 21 9.50 3.46 2.78
N ALA A 22 8.20 3.71 2.63
CA ALA A 22 7.59 5.00 2.40
C ALA A 22 6.15 4.99 2.96
N ARG A 23 5.64 6.15 3.34
CA ARG A 23 4.28 6.35 3.84
C ARG A 23 3.89 7.82 3.74
N SER A 24 2.59 8.12 3.76
CA SER A 24 2.13 9.50 3.92
C SER A 24 2.57 10.07 5.27
N LYS A 25 2.85 11.38 5.29
CA LYS A 25 3.32 12.06 6.51
C LYS A 25 2.27 12.10 7.61
N THR A 26 1.00 12.28 7.24
CA THR A 26 -0.12 12.40 8.17
C THR A 26 -1.36 11.70 7.62
N TYR A 27 -2.22 11.25 8.53
CA TYR A 27 -3.62 10.99 8.19
C TYR A 27 -4.35 12.32 8.23
N ILE A 28 -5.02 12.66 7.13
CA ILE A 28 -5.78 13.90 7.01
C ILE A 28 -7.12 13.62 6.34
N ASN A 29 -8.15 14.32 6.79
CA ASN A 29 -9.49 14.22 6.21
C ASN A 29 -9.60 15.08 4.95
N LEU A 30 -8.89 14.66 3.90
CA LEU A 30 -9.00 15.23 2.55
C LEU A 30 -9.54 14.16 1.61
N ARG A 31 -10.19 14.60 0.53
CA ARG A 31 -10.66 13.72 -0.54
C ARG A 31 -9.53 12.94 -1.21
N GLU A 32 -8.33 13.52 -1.25
CA GLU A 32 -7.15 12.93 -1.89
C GLU A 32 -5.91 13.23 -1.05
N VAL A 33 -5.04 12.22 -0.91
CA VAL A 33 -3.68 12.36 -0.42
C VAL A 33 -2.74 11.86 -1.50
N SER A 34 -1.81 12.69 -1.92
CA SER A 34 -0.85 12.38 -2.98
C SER A 34 0.56 12.74 -2.52
N GLU A 35 1.48 11.80 -2.65
CA GLU A 35 2.89 11.99 -2.32
C GLU A 35 3.78 11.37 -3.40
N ARG A 36 4.96 11.99 -3.61
CA ARG A 36 5.97 11.49 -4.55
C ARG A 36 7.12 10.87 -3.77
N PHE A 37 7.44 9.63 -4.09
CA PHE A 37 8.54 8.90 -3.47
C PHE A 37 9.63 8.58 -4.50
N LYS A 38 10.87 8.51 -4.01
CA LYS A 38 12.00 7.91 -4.74
C LYS A 38 12.44 6.68 -3.97
N LEU A 39 12.17 5.52 -4.54
CA LEU A 39 12.49 4.23 -3.93
C LEU A 39 13.58 3.52 -4.76
N PRO A 40 14.43 2.70 -4.13
CA PRO A 40 15.26 1.75 -4.86
C PRO A 40 14.41 0.84 -5.76
N PRO A 41 14.97 0.25 -6.83
CA PRO A 41 14.27 -0.79 -7.58
C PRO A 41 13.92 -1.98 -6.68
N GLY A 42 12.69 -2.48 -6.81
CA GLY A 42 12.20 -3.62 -6.04
C GLY A 42 10.68 -3.69 -6.07
N ASP A 43 10.14 -4.71 -5.43
CA ASP A 43 8.71 -4.91 -5.32
C ASP A 43 8.16 -4.32 -4.02
N TYR A 44 7.03 -3.64 -4.14
CA TYR A 44 6.41 -2.91 -3.03
C TYR A 44 4.94 -3.27 -2.90
N VAL A 45 4.47 -3.34 -1.66
CA VAL A 45 3.05 -3.46 -1.35
C VAL A 45 2.56 -2.10 -0.86
N LEU A 46 1.50 -1.60 -1.48
CA LEU A 46 0.82 -0.38 -1.05
C LEU A 46 -0.39 -0.76 -0.19
N ILE A 47 -0.48 -0.19 1.01
CA ILE A 47 -1.54 -0.49 1.97
C ILE A 47 -2.35 0.80 2.20
N PRO A 48 -3.52 0.96 1.56
CA PRO A 48 -4.44 2.04 1.86
C PRO A 48 -5.13 1.77 3.21
N THR A 49 -5.13 2.75 4.11
CA THR A 49 -5.71 2.63 5.46
C THR A 49 -6.41 3.92 5.87
N THR A 50 -7.40 3.79 6.74
CA THR A 50 -7.94 4.89 7.55
C THR A 50 -7.11 5.07 8.82
N PHE A 51 -7.26 6.21 9.50
CA PHE A 51 -6.58 6.44 10.78
C PHE A 51 -7.11 5.49 11.87
N GLU A 52 -8.44 5.45 12.02
CA GLU A 52 -9.10 4.57 12.96
C GLU A 52 -9.41 3.22 12.30
N PRO A 53 -9.28 2.11 13.05
CA PRO A 53 -9.76 0.82 12.58
C PRO A 53 -11.29 0.83 12.44
N HIS A 54 -11.82 -0.11 11.66
CA HIS A 54 -13.27 -0.29 11.46
C HIS A 54 -13.99 0.91 10.82
N LYS A 55 -13.27 1.72 10.04
CA LYS A 55 -13.86 2.75 9.20
C LYS A 55 -13.95 2.23 7.77
N GLU A 56 -15.16 2.14 7.26
CA GLU A 56 -15.41 1.84 5.86
C GLU A 56 -15.25 3.11 5.02
N ALA A 57 -14.66 2.95 3.84
CA ALA A 57 -14.53 4.02 2.86
C ALA A 57 -14.30 3.42 1.48
N ASP A 58 -14.97 3.99 0.48
CA ASP A 58 -14.59 3.78 -0.91
C ASP A 58 -13.32 4.56 -1.22
N PHE A 59 -12.41 3.95 -1.98
CA PHE A 59 -11.15 4.60 -2.34
C PHE A 59 -10.72 4.25 -3.76
N CYS A 60 -9.87 5.12 -4.32
CA CYS A 60 -9.23 4.90 -5.61
C CYS A 60 -7.72 5.10 -5.45
N LEU A 61 -6.95 4.12 -5.92
CA LEU A 61 -5.49 4.20 -5.97
C LEU A 61 -5.03 4.51 -7.40
N ARG A 62 -4.23 5.57 -7.55
CA ARG A 62 -3.57 5.93 -8.81
C ARG A 62 -2.06 5.92 -8.59
N ILE A 63 -1.35 5.19 -9.43
CA ILE A 63 0.11 5.06 -9.37
C ILE A 63 0.68 5.64 -10.65
N PHE A 64 1.54 6.64 -10.49
CA PHE A 64 2.30 7.24 -11.59
C PHE A 64 3.77 6.95 -11.38
N SER A 65 4.43 6.38 -12.38
CA SER A 65 5.86 6.08 -12.34
C SER A 65 6.56 6.73 -13.54
N GLU A 66 7.74 7.32 -13.30
CA GLU A 66 8.55 7.93 -14.37
C GLU A 66 8.98 6.91 -15.43
N LYS A 67 9.23 5.67 -15.00
CA LYS A 67 9.57 4.53 -15.86
C LYS A 67 8.44 3.52 -15.82
N LYS A 68 8.35 2.65 -16.83
CA LYS A 68 7.37 1.58 -16.85
C LYS A 68 7.50 0.71 -15.60
N SER A 69 6.40 0.54 -14.87
CA SER A 69 6.27 -0.36 -13.73
C SER A 69 5.17 -1.37 -14.03
N TYR A 70 5.31 -2.58 -13.50
CA TYR A 70 4.27 -3.60 -13.56
C TYR A 70 3.48 -3.55 -12.27
N THR A 71 2.21 -3.16 -12.37
CA THR A 71 1.32 -3.11 -11.21
C THR A 71 0.28 -4.21 -11.36
N SER A 72 0.36 -5.20 -10.48
CA SER A 72 -0.69 -6.22 -10.32
C SER A 72 -1.77 -5.65 -9.40
N LEU A 73 -2.72 -4.89 -9.96
CA LEU A 73 -3.90 -4.42 -9.20
C LEU A 73 -4.98 -5.51 -9.06
N GLU A 74 -4.74 -6.68 -9.65
CA GLU A 74 -5.71 -7.76 -9.66
C GLU A 74 -5.89 -8.37 -8.26
N LYS A 75 -7.04 -8.04 -7.67
CA LYS A 75 -7.84 -8.90 -6.76
C LYS A 75 -7.42 -9.01 -5.29
N ASN A 76 -7.17 -7.92 -4.56
CA ASN A 76 -7.19 -7.96 -3.08
C ASN A 76 -7.58 -6.63 -2.41
N ILE A 77 -8.59 -5.91 -2.92
CA ILE A 77 -9.31 -4.92 -2.09
C ILE A 77 -10.33 -5.70 -1.25
N TRP A 78 -9.86 -6.38 -0.19
CA TRP A 78 -10.73 -6.92 0.85
C TRP A 78 -10.95 -5.85 1.91
N VAL A 79 -11.85 -4.91 1.65
CA VAL A 79 -12.52 -4.22 2.76
C VAL A 79 -13.55 -5.20 3.27
N ARG A 80 -13.21 -5.95 4.32
CA ARG A 80 -14.20 -6.79 4.99
C ARG A 80 -15.28 -5.87 5.57
N LYS A 81 -16.51 -6.05 5.06
CA LYS A 81 -17.75 -5.82 5.80
C LYS A 81 -17.70 -6.51 7.17
#